data_AF-A0A7W1S8L2-F1
#
_entry.id   AF-A0A7W1S8L2-F1
#
_cell.length_a   1.000
_cell.length_b   1.000
_cell.length_c   1.000
_cell.angle_alpha   90.00
_cell.angle_beta   90.00
_cell.angle_gamma   90.00
#
_symmetry.space_group_name_H-M   'P 1'
#
loop_
_entity.id
_entity.type
_entity.pdbx_description
1 polymer ?
#
loop_
_entity_poly.entity_id
_entity_poly.type
_entity_poly.pdbx_seq_one_letter_code
_entity_poly.pdbx_strand_id
1 'polypeptide(L)' 'MPETRLLIIEDDFDLAEMLETYFVSKNFEVFHAETGESGIEMARSKYPQ' A
#
# COMPACT_ATOMS: atom_id res chain seq x y z
N MET A 1 -4.46 -16.14 -5.41
CA MET A 1 -3.80 -14.92 -5.91
C MET A 1 -4.43 -13.76 -5.18
N PRO A 2 -3.71 -12.67 -4.88
CA PRO A 2 -4.33 -11.48 -4.30
C PRO A 2 -5.40 -10.96 -5.27
N GLU A 3 -6.57 -10.59 -4.73
CA GLU A 3 -7.73 -10.18 -5.55
C GLU A 3 -7.56 -8.76 -6.09
N THR A 4 -6.85 -7.91 -5.34
CA THR A 4 -6.70 -6.48 -5.62
C THR A 4 -5.35 -5.98 -5.10
N ARG A 5 -4.71 -5.09 -5.86
CA ARG A 5 -3.51 -4.33 -5.48
C ARG A 5 -3.90 -3.02 -4.82
N LEU A 6 -3.37 -2.75 -3.64
CA LEU A 6 -3.63 -1.55 -2.84
C LEU A 6 -2.31 -0.80 -2.60
N LEU A 7 -2.32 0.53 -2.77
CA LEU A 7 -1.22 1.41 -2.37
C LEU A 7 -1.67 2.26 -1.18
N ILE A 8 -0.92 2.20 -0.09
CA ILE A 8 -1.08 3.03 1.10
C ILE A 8 -0.01 4.14 1.04
N ILE A 9 -0.43 5.40 1.20
CA ILE A 9 0.47 6.53 1.35
C ILE A 9 0.25 7.08 2.77
N GLU A 10 1.22 6.85 3.65
CA GLU A 10 1.12 7.13 5.09
C GLU A 10 2.52 7.39 5.66
N ASP A 11 2.71 8.52 6.34
CA ASP A 11 4.00 8.96 6.89
C ASP A 11 4.29 8.40 8.29
N ASP A 12 3.25 7.93 9.00
CA ASP A 12 3.42 7.22 10.27
C ASP A 12 3.63 5.71 10.05
N PHE A 13 4.82 5.21 10.43
CA PHE A 13 5.20 3.80 10.26
C PHE A 13 4.33 2.82 11.06
N ASP A 14 3.93 3.17 12.28
CA ASP A 14 3.13 2.29 13.14
C ASP A 14 1.72 2.13 12.55
N LEU A 15 1.15 3.23 12.02
CA LEU A 15 -0.13 3.20 11.34
C LEU A 15 -0.05 2.43 10.01
N ALA A 16 1.02 2.63 9.23
CA ALA A 16 1.25 1.92 7.98
C ALA A 16 1.32 0.40 8.18
N GLU A 17 2.07 -0.08 9.18
CA GLU A 17 2.19 -1.51 9.49
C GLU A 17 0.84 -2.12 9.91
N MET A 18 0.07 -1.39 10.71
CA MET A 18 -1.28 -1.82 11.10
C MET A 18 -2.20 -1.98 9.89
N LEU A 19 -2.19 -1.01 8.97
CA LEU A 19 -3.01 -1.04 7.75
C LEU A 19 -2.55 -2.15 6.80
N GLU A 20 -1.24 -2.31 6.59
CA GLU A 20 -0.68 -3.38 5.77
C GLU A 20 -1.10 -4.76 6.29
N THR A 21 -0.92 -5.01 7.59
CA THR A 21 -1.34 -6.27 8.22
C THR A 21 -2.84 -6.52 8.05
N TYR A 22 -3.66 -5.49 8.22
CA TYR A 22 -5.11 -5.59 8.05
C TYR A 22 -5.48 -5.98 6.61
N PHE A 23 -4.95 -5.29 5.60
CA PHE A 23 -5.33 -5.53 4.21
C PHE A 23 -4.70 -6.80 3.62
N VAL A 24 -3.49 -7.17 4.03
CA VAL A 24 -2.91 -8.49 3.71
C VAL A 24 -3.80 -9.61 4.25
N SER A 25 -4.34 -9.47 5.48
CA SER A 25 -5.29 -10.45 6.04
C SER A 25 -6.61 -10.55 5.24
N LYS A 26 -6.91 -9.53 4.44
CA LYS A 26 -8.06 -9.48 3.52
C LYS A 26 -7.70 -9.91 2.08
N ASN A 27 -6.52 -10.50 1.88
CA ASN A 27 -6.03 -11.02 0.59
C ASN A 27 -5.77 -9.94 -0.48
N PHE A 28 -5.37 -8.74 -0.05
CA PHE A 28 -4.82 -7.70 -0.93
C PHE A 28 -3.31 -7.89 -1.12
N GLU A 29 -2.80 -7.48 -2.28
CA GLU A 29 -1.37 -7.19 -2.46
C GLU A 29 -1.15 -5.72 -2.10
N VAL A 30 -0.53 -5.49 -0.93
CA VAL A 30 -0.36 -4.15 -0.39
C VAL A 30 1.03 -3.62 -0.75
N PHE A 31 1.10 -2.35 -1.12
CA PHE A 31 2.32 -1.58 -1.22
C PHE A 31 2.20 -0.36 -0.31
N HIS A 32 3.29 0.06 0.32
CA HIS A 32 3.35 1.24 1.17
C HIS A 32 4.38 2.25 0.64
N ALA A 33 4.01 3.52 0.71
CA ALA A 33 4.86 4.66 0.43
C ALA A 33 4.78 5.65 1.60
N GLU A 34 5.94 6.08 2.10
CA GLU A 34 6.05 7.04 3.22
C GLU A 34 5.69 8.47 2.80
N THR A 35 5.81 8.79 1.50
CA THR A 35 5.60 10.13 0.99
C THR A 35 4.72 10.14 -0.26
N GLY A 36 4.08 11.29 -0.53
CA GLY A 36 3.31 11.46 -1.76
C GLY A 36 4.13 11.30 -3.04
N GLU A 37 5.41 11.71 -3.03
CA GLU A 37 6.31 11.57 -4.18
C GLU A 37 6.58 10.09 -4.50
N SER A 38 7.01 9.32 -3.51
CA SER A 38 7.20 7.87 -3.68
C SER A 38 5.90 7.15 -3.99
N GLY A 39 4.76 7.62 -3.45
CA GLY A 39 3.43 7.14 -3.77
C GLY A 39 3.06 7.32 -5.24
N ILE A 40 3.36 8.48 -5.85
CA ILE A 40 3.11 8.73 -7.28
C ILE A 40 3.96 7.81 -8.16
N GLU A 41 5.24 7.64 -7.84
CA GLU A 41 6.14 6.73 -8.56
C GLU A 41 5.66 5.27 -8.46
N MET A 42 5.21 4.87 -7.28
CA MET A 42 4.70 3.53 -7.04
C MET A 42 3.37 3.30 -7.74
N ALA A 43 2.45 4.26 -7.73
CA ALA A 43 1.18 4.16 -8.44
C ALA A 43 1.38 3.93 -9.95
N ARG A 44 2.38 4.62 -10.55
CA ARG A 44 2.73 4.49 -11.97
C ARG A 44 3.38 3.14 -12.33
N SER A 45 4.07 2.50 -11.39
CA SER A 45 4.81 1.26 -11.64
C SER A 45 4.02 0.00 -11.23
N LYS A 46 3.25 0.08 -10.14
CA LYS A 46 2.49 -1.03 -9.56
C LYS A 46 1.05 -1.11 -10.05
N TYR A 47 0.49 0.00 -10.55
CA TYR A 47 -0.90 0.08 -11.01
C TYR A 47 -1.90 -0.48 -9.96
N PRO A 48 -1.92 0.06 -8.72
CA PRO A 48 -2.93 -0.26 -7.72
C PRO A 48 -4.33 0.13 -8.21
N GLN A 49 -5.39 -0.45 -7.64
CA GLN A 49 -6.79 -0.17 -8.01
C GLN A 49 -7.38 1.00 -7.24
#